data_AF-A0A9N8NH19-F1
#
_entry.id   AF-A0A9N8NH19-F1
#
_cell.length_a   1.000
_cell.length_b   1.000
_cell.length_c   1.000
_cell.angle_alpha   90.00
_cell.angle_beta   90.00
_cell.angle_gamma   90.00
#
_symmetry.space_group_name_H-M   'P 1'
#
loop_
_entity.id
_entity.type
_entity.pdbx_description
1 polymer ?
#
loop_
_entity_poly.entity_id
_entity_poly.type
_entity_poly.pdbx_seq_one_letter_code
_entity_poly.pdbx_strand_id
1 'polypeptide(L)'
;MDNLFHSPPSYKNRRSNDRFAYDSITSEQHHALGVPKKRNLCDPSEVAALLLSICCSITGLICCFHRATAANVGQKYQLIIVGLMLSIMDLCTSKLSTTVFLQLETRWASLLQNYDVIVKRSVLGSLLNMRRGSQRWTLLLSASLVFPLLLSVGYKTFVGGTITNQVFASGGEYGLTGPVGLARFSAGSSLMVNATIPLMFNNMTKLPSRPQPFGFNMLVLPNKSITVVMLDGPSPSYVNTIRSELEGQQYYIVAADVNGLAWHLDNEVDQHRDDQEWWDKLYKASDDDSINQISLYKWKKWLSTLWPQGQVKQFFILLTPHESNRKVKPSKDRFRKEALYFTRQQLHCSGKWKITRSSVDLIDGSCDGGSFDKEFPDGCRTLHLNDASFILADFVGDLLTDKLDEASQIQFTAAISSMLWSRLTAYCGIGAPTNHLSSKDMEMFKYHKQDEAWKTVGVLKRTPLLALVLLAQPIVGLVLLIVRIVYCSAPVSGGFGLISVLAGHGPRKGNILTGAGLSGEVNEGIQVDFNINGEICEDSGERVQFELRRARHSMPQGRKKLKSRVKYH
;
A
#
# COMPACT_ATOMS: atom_id res chain seq x y z
N MET A 1 65.64 61.75 25.94
CA MET A 1 65.59 61.60 24.47
C MET A 1 64.46 60.63 24.16
N ASP A 2 63.20 61.00 24.40
CA ASP A 2 62.40 61.98 23.61
C ASP A 2 62.28 61.51 22.15
N ASN A 3 61.15 61.55 21.45
CA ASN A 3 59.74 61.81 21.69
C ASN A 3 59.13 61.63 20.28
N LEU A 4 57.96 61.00 20.14
CA LEU A 4 56.78 61.58 19.49
C LEU A 4 55.66 60.54 19.30
N PHE A 5 54.50 60.97 19.77
CA PHE A 5 53.18 60.35 19.76
C PHE A 5 52.61 60.11 18.35
N HIS A 6 51.85 59.02 18.15
CA HIS A 6 50.40 59.11 17.94
C HIS A 6 49.71 57.72 17.97
N SER A 7 48.46 57.76 18.42
CA SER A 7 47.69 56.71 19.09
C SER A 7 47.00 55.69 18.17
N PRO A 8 46.70 54.47 18.66
CA PRO A 8 45.90 53.48 17.94
C PRO A 8 44.39 53.83 17.97
N PRO A 9 43.61 53.42 16.95
CA PRO A 9 42.19 53.75 16.87
C PRO A 9 41.41 53.04 17.98
N SER A 10 40.77 53.83 18.84
CA SER A 10 39.88 53.35 19.90
C SER A 10 38.75 52.50 19.29
N TYR A 11 38.68 51.23 19.66
CA TYR A 11 37.46 50.43 19.56
C TYR A 11 36.43 51.04 20.51
N LYS A 12 35.60 51.97 20.01
CA LYS A 12 34.40 52.39 20.72
C LYS A 12 33.41 51.23 20.69
N ASN A 13 33.35 50.49 21.79
CA ASN A 13 32.16 49.74 22.19
C ASN A 13 30.96 50.69 22.17
N ARG A 14 30.21 50.67 21.06
CA ARG A 14 28.95 51.39 20.92
C ARG A 14 27.93 50.63 21.78
N ARG A 15 27.90 50.92 23.08
CA ARG A 15 26.73 50.64 23.92
C ARG A 15 25.50 51.09 23.13
N SER A 16 24.53 50.20 22.97
CA SER A 16 23.28 50.54 22.31
C SER A 16 22.60 51.65 23.09
N ASN A 17 22.66 52.87 22.56
CA ASN A 17 21.86 53.98 23.03
C ASN A 17 20.41 53.82 22.52
N ASP A 18 19.80 52.67 22.80
CA ASP A 18 18.37 52.45 22.54
C ASP A 18 17.50 53.18 23.58
N ARG A 19 18.11 53.69 24.67
CA ARG A 19 17.43 54.54 25.66
C ARG A 19 17.06 55.92 25.13
N PHE A 20 17.80 56.46 24.17
CA PHE A 20 17.58 57.83 23.69
C PHE A 20 16.55 57.96 22.56
N ALA A 21 16.03 56.85 22.02
CA ALA A 21 14.98 56.91 21.00
C ALA A 21 13.57 57.10 21.57
N TYR A 22 13.39 56.98 22.90
CA TYR A 22 12.07 57.00 23.55
C TYR A 22 11.97 57.90 24.81
N ASP A 23 13.04 58.56 25.26
CA ASP A 23 13.03 59.37 26.49
C ASP A 23 12.53 60.82 26.31
N SER A 24 11.98 61.20 25.16
CA SER A 24 11.26 62.48 25.00
C SER A 24 9.74 62.29 25.05
N ILE A 25 9.24 61.67 26.12
CA ILE A 25 7.80 61.65 26.43
C ILE A 25 7.62 62.49 27.69
N THR A 26 7.54 63.81 27.50
CA THR A 26 6.93 64.71 28.47
C THR A 26 6.37 65.91 27.70
N SER A 27 5.05 66.08 27.81
CA SER A 27 4.32 67.30 27.45
C SER A 27 4.15 67.63 25.94
N GLU A 28 3.42 66.79 25.20
CA GLU A 28 2.49 67.23 24.13
C GLU A 28 1.64 66.01 23.69
N GLN A 29 0.59 65.73 24.48
CA GLN A 29 -0.47 64.80 24.10
C GLN A 29 -1.32 65.46 23.03
N HIS A 30 -1.27 64.95 21.80
CA HIS A 30 -2.37 64.70 20.87
C HIS A 30 -1.71 64.29 19.52
N HIS A 31 -2.18 63.20 18.89
CA HIS A 31 -1.86 62.71 17.53
C HIS A 31 -1.13 61.36 17.34
N ALA A 32 -0.69 60.64 18.38
CA ALA A 32 -0.17 59.27 18.17
C ALA A 32 -1.33 58.25 18.06
N LEU A 33 -1.46 57.57 16.91
CA LEU A 33 -2.48 56.54 16.65
C LEU A 33 -1.98 55.10 16.88
N GLY A 34 -0.67 54.88 16.98
CA GLY A 34 -0.08 53.55 17.13
C GLY A 34 -0.21 53.00 18.55
N VAL A 35 -0.42 51.69 18.68
CA VAL A 35 -0.50 51.01 19.99
C VAL A 35 0.90 50.59 20.45
N PRO A 36 1.49 51.16 21.51
CA PRO A 36 2.80 50.74 21.98
C PRO A 36 2.73 49.31 22.56
N LYS A 37 3.65 48.43 22.14
CA LYS A 37 3.75 47.05 22.64
C LYS A 37 5.15 46.76 23.16
N LYS A 38 5.23 46.14 24.35
CA LYS A 38 6.49 45.72 24.95
C LYS A 38 7.08 44.55 24.15
N ARG A 39 8.40 44.56 24.01
CA ARG A 39 9.16 43.51 23.34
C ARG A 39 9.12 42.21 24.16
N ASN A 40 8.60 41.15 23.56
CA ASN A 40 8.74 39.79 24.07
C ASN A 40 9.82 39.07 23.26
N LEU A 41 10.76 38.41 23.95
CA LEU A 41 11.87 37.67 23.32
C LEU A 41 11.36 36.49 22.47
N CYS A 42 10.35 35.78 22.99
CA CYS A 42 9.58 34.76 22.26
C CYS A 42 8.10 35.11 22.36
N ASP A 43 7.41 35.10 21.23
CA ASP A 43 5.95 35.18 21.25
C ASP A 43 5.42 33.80 21.69
N PRO A 44 4.54 33.71 22.71
CA PRO A 44 4.00 32.42 23.15
C PRO A 44 3.31 31.65 22.01
N SER A 45 2.78 32.36 21.01
CA SER A 45 2.18 31.72 19.83
C SER A 45 3.18 30.98 18.94
N GLU A 46 4.47 31.32 18.98
CA GLU A 46 5.52 30.66 18.18
C GLU A 46 6.04 29.42 18.88
N VAL A 47 6.18 29.48 20.21
CA VAL A 47 6.48 28.30 21.03
C VAL A 47 5.34 27.29 20.92
N ALA A 48 4.09 27.76 20.98
CA ALA A 48 2.91 26.92 20.75
C ALA A 48 2.89 26.31 19.34
N ALA A 49 3.28 27.06 18.30
CA ALA A 49 3.36 26.54 16.93
C ALA A 49 4.44 25.45 16.78
N LEU A 50 5.59 25.60 17.43
CA LEU A 50 6.64 24.56 17.43
C LEU A 50 6.17 23.31 18.17
N LEU A 51 5.56 23.46 19.36
CA LEU A 51 5.02 22.33 20.12
C LEU A 51 3.94 21.58 19.33
N LEU A 52 3.02 22.31 18.68
CA LEU A 52 2.01 21.71 17.80
C LEU A 52 2.66 20.96 16.64
N SER A 53 3.72 21.51 16.03
CA SER A 53 4.45 20.84 14.95
C SER A 53 5.12 19.55 15.43
N ILE A 54 5.70 19.54 16.63
CA ILE A 54 6.29 18.34 17.24
C ILE A 54 5.21 17.29 17.51
N CYS A 55 4.05 17.70 18.07
CA CYS A 55 2.92 16.80 18.28
C CYS A 55 2.44 16.17 16.97
N CYS A 56 2.27 16.96 15.90
CA CYS A 56 1.89 16.44 14.57
C CYS A 56 2.90 15.43 14.02
N SER A 57 4.20 15.69 14.19
CA SER A 57 5.24 14.74 13.78
C SER A 57 5.19 13.45 14.60
N ILE A 58 4.98 13.53 15.91
CA ILE A 58 4.83 12.35 16.79
C ILE A 58 3.60 11.54 16.37
N THR A 59 2.46 12.19 16.12
CA THR A 59 1.25 11.51 15.64
C THR A 59 1.50 10.81 14.30
N GLY A 60 2.18 11.46 13.36
CA GLY A 60 2.56 10.85 12.08
C GLY A 60 3.47 9.63 12.26
N LEU A 61 4.46 9.73 13.15
CA LEU A 61 5.37 8.62 13.47
C LEU A 61 4.63 7.45 14.12
N ILE A 62 3.76 7.70 15.10
CA ILE A 62 2.94 6.65 15.72
C ILE A 62 2.05 5.99 14.68
N CYS A 63 1.37 6.77 13.83
CA CYS A 63 0.49 6.27 12.79
C CYS A 63 1.21 5.32 11.80
N CYS A 64 2.48 5.58 11.49
CA CYS A 64 3.25 4.81 10.51
C CYS A 64 4.09 3.67 11.13
N PHE A 65 4.69 3.90 12.30
CA PHE A 65 5.70 3.01 12.89
C PHE A 65 5.17 2.13 14.03
N HIS A 66 4.15 2.57 14.76
CA HIS A 66 3.54 1.74 15.80
C HIS A 66 2.71 0.63 15.15
N ARG A 67 3.12 -0.64 15.32
CA ARG A 67 2.57 -1.78 14.57
C ARG A 67 1.04 -1.90 14.68
N ALA A 68 0.50 -1.80 15.90
CA ALA A 68 -0.93 -1.95 16.13
C ALA A 68 -1.73 -0.81 15.49
N THR A 69 -1.27 0.44 15.65
CA THR A 69 -1.94 1.60 15.04
C THR A 69 -1.86 1.55 13.52
N ALA A 70 -0.69 1.24 12.97
CA ALA A 70 -0.48 1.12 11.53
C ALA A 70 -1.38 0.04 10.90
N ALA A 71 -1.52 -1.11 11.55
CA ALA A 71 -2.38 -2.19 11.08
C ALA A 71 -3.87 -1.83 11.13
N ASN A 72 -4.32 -1.12 12.18
CA ASN A 72 -5.71 -0.71 12.33
C ASN A 72 -6.10 0.42 11.35
N VAL A 73 -5.20 1.38 11.15
CA VAL A 73 -5.44 2.52 10.25
C VAL A 73 -5.31 2.10 8.78
N GLY A 74 -4.34 1.26 8.43
CA GLY A 74 -4.10 0.84 7.05
C GLY A 74 -3.58 1.96 6.13
N GLN A 75 -3.08 1.58 4.96
CA GLN A 75 -2.35 2.50 4.07
C GLN A 75 -3.16 3.73 3.63
N LYS A 76 -4.46 3.56 3.32
CA LYS A 76 -5.32 4.64 2.81
C LYS A 76 -5.46 5.76 3.83
N TYR A 77 -5.77 5.43 5.08
CA TYR A 77 -5.97 6.42 6.13
C TYR A 77 -4.63 6.95 6.66
N GLN A 78 -3.55 6.16 6.63
CA GLN A 78 -2.19 6.66 6.90
C GLN A 78 -1.82 7.80 5.94
N LEU A 79 -2.11 7.66 4.64
CA LEU A 79 -1.84 8.72 3.66
C LEU A 79 -2.60 10.02 3.95
N ILE A 80 -3.84 9.90 4.43
CA ILE A 80 -4.70 11.05 4.79
C ILE A 80 -4.18 11.72 6.06
N ILE A 81 -3.92 10.94 7.11
CA ILE A 81 -3.44 11.46 8.40
C ILE A 81 -2.08 12.14 8.22
N VAL A 82 -1.13 11.49 7.52
CA VAL A 82 0.20 12.07 7.28
C VAL A 82 0.09 13.34 6.44
N GLY A 83 -0.75 13.36 5.39
CA GLY A 83 -0.98 14.56 4.58
C GLY A 83 -1.56 15.72 5.40
N LEU A 84 -2.50 15.44 6.29
CA LEU A 84 -3.07 16.43 7.21
C LEU A 84 -2.01 16.96 8.19
N MET A 85 -1.22 16.06 8.81
CA MET A 85 -0.16 16.46 9.74
C MET A 85 0.89 17.34 9.05
N LEU A 86 1.34 16.98 7.84
CA LEU A 86 2.28 17.80 7.05
C LEU A 86 1.71 19.17 6.70
N SER A 87 0.40 19.28 6.46
CA SER A 87 -0.25 20.55 6.16
C SER A 87 -0.34 21.47 7.39
N ILE A 88 -0.65 20.91 8.57
CA ILE A 88 -0.67 21.67 9.83
C ILE A 88 0.74 22.16 10.19
N MET A 89 1.73 21.28 10.06
CA MET A 89 3.13 21.62 10.32
C MET A 89 3.65 22.71 9.35
N ASP A 90 3.20 22.72 8.08
CA ASP A 90 3.53 23.78 7.12
C ASP A 90 2.95 25.14 7.55
N LEU A 91 1.70 25.16 8.02
CA LEU A 91 1.08 26.38 8.54
C LEU A 91 1.87 26.96 9.73
N CYS A 92 2.31 26.10 10.65
CA CYS A 92 3.11 26.48 11.82
C CYS A 92 4.48 27.02 11.42
N THR A 93 5.21 26.30 10.56
CA THR A 93 6.55 26.71 10.09
C THR A 93 6.49 27.95 9.20
N SER A 94 5.42 28.11 8.43
CA SER A 94 5.16 29.28 7.60
C SER A 94 5.11 30.58 8.41
N LYS A 95 4.33 30.59 9.50
CA LYS A 95 4.24 31.74 10.40
C LYS A 95 5.62 32.11 10.96
N LEU A 96 6.35 31.10 11.43
CA LEU A 96 7.67 31.31 12.03
C LEU A 96 8.72 31.80 11.01
N SER A 97 8.71 31.24 9.78
CA SER A 97 9.62 31.62 8.71
C SER A 97 9.48 33.09 8.34
N THR A 98 8.25 33.59 8.20
CA THR A 98 7.95 34.98 7.85
C THR A 98 8.54 35.94 8.89
N THR A 99 8.36 35.67 10.18
CA THR A 99 8.89 36.54 11.24
C THR A 99 10.42 36.55 11.30
N VAL A 100 11.04 35.38 11.12
CA VAL A 100 12.52 35.27 11.08
C VAL A 100 13.09 35.98 9.87
N PHE A 101 12.44 35.88 8.71
CA PHE A 101 12.86 36.58 7.50
C PHE A 101 12.78 38.10 7.67
N LEU A 102 11.73 38.62 8.30
CA LEU A 102 11.63 40.05 8.63
C LEU A 102 12.74 40.49 9.60
N GLN A 103 13.05 39.69 10.61
CA GLN A 103 14.15 39.98 11.56
C GLN A 103 15.51 40.07 10.87
N LEU A 104 15.81 39.11 10.00
CA LEU A 104 17.07 39.12 9.23
C LEU A 104 17.16 40.34 8.32
N GLU A 105 16.05 40.75 7.69
CA GLU A 105 16.02 41.93 6.81
C GLU A 105 16.18 43.26 7.56
N THR A 106 15.69 43.37 8.79
CA THR A 106 15.91 44.59 9.61
C THR A 106 17.38 44.83 9.97
N ARG A 107 18.22 43.79 9.92
CA ARG A 107 19.64 43.90 10.27
C ARG A 107 20.51 44.35 9.09
N TRP A 108 20.05 44.15 7.86
CA TRP A 108 20.78 44.48 6.64
C TRP A 108 20.03 45.60 5.92
N ALA A 109 20.52 46.84 6.05
CA ALA A 109 19.93 48.07 5.50
C ALA A 109 19.05 47.82 4.26
N SER A 110 17.73 47.87 4.46
CA SER A 110 16.77 47.17 3.61
C SER A 110 15.86 48.11 2.83
N LEU A 111 15.46 47.66 1.64
CA LEU A 111 14.48 48.35 0.79
C LEU A 111 13.06 47.99 1.26
N LEU A 112 12.15 48.96 1.26
CA LEU A 112 10.73 48.77 1.59
C LEU A 112 10.09 47.63 0.75
N GLN A 113 10.56 47.46 -0.47
CA GLN A 113 10.13 46.40 -1.40
C GLN A 113 10.42 44.99 -0.86
N ASN A 114 11.52 44.79 -0.12
CA ASN A 114 11.84 43.48 0.45
C ASN A 114 10.90 43.12 1.61
N TYR A 115 10.51 44.08 2.44
CA TYR A 115 9.49 43.86 3.49
C TYR A 115 8.15 43.48 2.90
N ASP A 116 7.70 44.18 1.85
CA ASP A 116 6.43 43.87 1.18
C ASP A 116 6.44 42.46 0.57
N VAL A 117 7.56 42.07 -0.05
CA VAL A 117 7.76 40.72 -0.62
C VAL A 117 7.74 39.63 0.45
N ILE A 118 8.40 39.84 1.60
CA ILE A 118 8.43 38.87 2.71
C ILE A 118 7.04 38.74 3.35
N VAL A 119 6.37 39.86 3.66
CA VAL A 119 5.03 39.87 4.29
C VAL A 119 3.99 39.22 3.37
N LYS A 120 4.03 39.50 2.06
CA LYS A 120 3.10 38.90 1.09
C LYS A 120 3.48 37.48 0.68
N ARG A 121 4.65 36.96 1.09
CA ARG A 121 5.25 35.70 0.59
C ARG A 121 5.20 35.58 -0.95
N SER A 122 5.31 36.71 -1.66
CA SER A 122 5.09 36.75 -3.11
C SER A 122 6.38 36.49 -3.88
N VAL A 123 6.58 35.26 -4.33
CA VAL A 123 7.71 34.89 -5.19
C VAL A 123 7.62 35.58 -6.55
N LEU A 124 6.42 35.72 -7.13
CA LEU A 124 6.21 36.45 -8.39
C LEU A 124 6.52 37.95 -8.26
N GLY A 125 6.14 38.58 -7.15
CA GLY A 125 6.44 39.99 -6.89
C GLY A 125 7.95 40.25 -6.72
N SER A 126 8.68 39.25 -6.24
CA SER A 126 10.15 39.27 -6.15
C SER A 126 10.81 39.08 -7.53
N LEU A 127 10.32 38.13 -8.33
CA LEU A 127 10.82 37.83 -9.68
C LEU A 127 10.56 38.97 -10.67
N LEU A 128 9.39 39.61 -10.63
CA LEU A 128 9.06 40.74 -11.51
C LEU A 128 9.87 42.01 -11.18
N ASN A 129 10.31 42.16 -9.92
CA ASN A 129 11.18 43.26 -9.47
C ASN A 129 12.69 42.92 -9.55
N MET A 130 13.08 41.99 -10.44
CA MET A 130 14.44 41.44 -10.60
C MET A 130 15.58 42.48 -10.68
N ARG A 131 15.25 43.73 -11.06
CA ARG A 131 16.22 44.83 -11.21
C ARG A 131 16.55 45.57 -9.91
N ARG A 132 15.77 45.39 -8.83
CA ARG A 132 15.93 46.07 -7.52
C ARG A 132 15.67 45.18 -6.29
N GLY A 133 15.00 44.03 -6.44
CA GLY A 133 14.75 43.08 -5.35
C GLY A 133 15.96 42.19 -5.05
N SER A 134 16.15 41.81 -3.78
CA SER A 134 17.24 40.92 -3.36
C SER A 134 16.98 39.47 -3.79
N GLN A 135 17.86 38.93 -4.65
CA GLN A 135 17.83 37.51 -5.09
C GLN A 135 17.83 36.51 -3.93
N ARG A 136 18.38 36.90 -2.78
CA ARG A 136 18.45 36.07 -1.57
C ARG A 136 17.06 35.75 -1.02
N TRP A 137 16.16 36.74 -1.02
CA TRP A 137 14.79 36.55 -0.54
C TRP A 137 13.95 35.74 -1.50
N THR A 138 14.16 35.89 -2.81
CA THR A 138 13.55 35.02 -3.82
C THR A 138 13.91 33.56 -3.56
N LEU A 139 15.19 33.27 -3.32
CA LEU A 139 15.66 31.91 -3.06
C LEU A 139 15.09 31.34 -1.75
N LEU A 140 15.14 32.10 -0.65
CA LEU A 140 14.64 31.63 0.66
C LEU A 140 13.11 31.44 0.67
N LEU A 141 12.35 32.36 0.06
CA LEU A 141 10.89 32.23 -0.05
C LEU A 141 10.49 31.08 -0.98
N SER A 142 11.19 30.93 -2.11
CA SER A 142 10.94 29.81 -3.03
C SER A 142 11.27 28.47 -2.38
N ALA A 143 12.40 28.35 -1.66
CA ALA A 143 12.74 27.16 -0.89
C ALA A 143 11.69 26.86 0.19
N SER A 144 11.22 27.88 0.92
CA SER A 144 10.18 27.73 1.95
C SER A 144 8.82 27.29 1.37
N LEU A 145 8.53 27.59 0.11
CA LEU A 145 7.30 27.17 -0.59
C LEU A 145 7.44 25.77 -1.21
N VAL A 146 8.60 25.46 -1.78
CA VAL A 146 8.86 24.18 -2.45
C VAL A 146 9.06 23.05 -1.44
N PHE A 147 9.69 23.32 -0.31
CA PHE A 147 9.97 22.32 0.73
C PHE A 147 8.73 21.55 1.22
N PRO A 148 7.63 22.18 1.68
CA PRO A 148 6.43 21.46 2.10
C PRO A 148 5.76 20.68 0.96
N LEU A 149 5.82 21.20 -0.28
CA LEU A 149 5.31 20.49 -1.46
C LEU A 149 6.11 19.22 -1.74
N LEU A 150 7.45 19.29 -1.66
CA LEU A 150 8.32 18.13 -1.81
C LEU A 150 8.05 17.08 -0.73
N LEU A 151 7.82 17.48 0.52
CA LEU A 151 7.45 16.54 1.58
C LEU A 151 6.08 15.89 1.32
N SER A 152 5.10 16.67 0.85
CA SER A 152 3.74 16.21 0.51
C SER A 152 3.70 15.24 -0.68
N VAL A 153 4.62 15.37 -1.65
CA VAL A 153 4.80 14.40 -2.73
C VAL A 153 5.66 13.22 -2.26
N GLY A 154 6.72 13.50 -1.51
CA GLY A 154 7.72 12.54 -1.07
C GLY A 154 7.14 11.42 -0.21
N TYR A 155 6.27 11.74 0.76
CA TYR A 155 5.70 10.72 1.64
C TYR A 155 4.81 9.71 0.88
N LYS A 156 4.22 10.09 -0.26
CA LYS A 156 3.36 9.22 -1.08
C LYS A 156 4.15 8.16 -1.84
N THR A 157 5.46 8.32 -1.96
CA THR A 157 6.35 7.32 -2.60
C THR A 157 6.56 6.08 -1.73
N PHE A 158 6.23 6.15 -0.43
CA PHE A 158 6.37 5.04 0.52
C PHE A 158 5.19 4.07 0.52
N VAL A 159 4.47 3.92 -0.58
CA VAL A 159 3.36 2.96 -0.71
C VAL A 159 3.89 1.53 -0.85
N GLY A 160 3.10 0.53 -0.40
CA GLY A 160 3.38 -0.89 -0.62
C GLY A 160 4.19 -1.55 0.50
N GLY A 161 4.13 -1.04 1.72
CA GLY A 161 4.59 -1.76 2.90
C GLY A 161 3.51 -2.74 3.38
N THR A 162 3.91 -3.73 4.18
CA THR A 162 2.98 -4.69 4.79
C THR A 162 3.30 -4.90 6.26
N ILE A 163 2.26 -5.22 7.03
CA ILE A 163 2.35 -5.72 8.40
C ILE A 163 1.57 -7.01 8.45
N THR A 164 2.19 -8.05 9.00
CA THR A 164 1.57 -9.34 9.26
C THR A 164 1.46 -9.52 10.76
N ASN A 165 0.25 -9.73 11.25
CA ASN A 165 -0.04 -10.03 12.65
C ASN A 165 -0.67 -11.41 12.75
N GLN A 166 -0.25 -12.20 13.73
CA GLN A 166 -0.93 -13.44 14.06
C GLN A 166 -2.28 -13.11 14.68
N VAL A 167 -3.32 -13.78 14.22
CA VAL A 167 -4.68 -13.69 14.76
C VAL A 167 -4.92 -14.97 15.54
N PHE A 168 -5.41 -14.86 16.77
CA PHE A 168 -5.77 -16.04 17.55
C PHE A 168 -6.98 -16.70 16.87
N ALA A 169 -6.74 -17.81 16.19
CA ALA A 169 -7.80 -18.54 15.52
C ALA A 169 -8.33 -19.62 16.47
N SER A 170 -9.65 -19.70 16.61
CA SER A 170 -10.34 -20.77 17.36
C SER A 170 -10.36 -22.11 16.59
N GLY A 171 -9.60 -22.21 15.51
CA GLY A 171 -9.73 -23.24 14.48
C GLY A 171 -10.71 -22.85 13.37
N GLY A 172 -10.60 -23.56 12.26
CA GLY A 172 -11.43 -23.44 11.07
C GLY A 172 -12.07 -24.76 10.66
N GLU A 173 -13.09 -24.68 9.82
CA GLU A 173 -13.72 -25.84 9.20
C GLU A 173 -13.04 -26.16 7.87
N TYR A 174 -12.54 -27.39 7.75
CA TYR A 174 -11.82 -27.92 6.59
C TYR A 174 -12.47 -29.21 6.09
N GLY A 175 -12.10 -29.62 4.88
CA GLY A 175 -12.50 -30.92 4.36
C GLY A 175 -12.54 -31.00 2.85
N LEU A 176 -13.27 -31.99 2.34
CA LEU A 176 -13.39 -32.25 0.91
C LEU A 176 -14.31 -31.20 0.28
N THR A 177 -13.71 -30.15 -0.28
CA THR A 177 -14.45 -29.01 -0.85
C THR A 177 -13.73 -28.39 -2.03
N GLY A 178 -14.48 -27.74 -2.90
CA GLY A 178 -13.94 -26.84 -3.92
C GLY A 178 -13.84 -25.38 -3.44
N PRO A 179 -13.23 -24.50 -4.24
CA PRO A 179 -13.15 -23.07 -3.93
C PRO A 179 -14.53 -22.40 -3.94
N VAL A 180 -14.65 -21.31 -3.17
CA VAL A 180 -15.88 -20.53 -3.05
C VAL A 180 -16.30 -19.91 -4.39
N GLY A 181 -17.59 -19.99 -4.69
CA GLY A 181 -18.19 -19.34 -5.87
C GLY A 181 -18.05 -20.15 -7.16
N LEU A 182 -17.34 -21.28 -7.14
CA LEU A 182 -17.31 -22.19 -8.27
C LEU A 182 -18.59 -23.02 -8.30
N ALA A 183 -19.40 -22.84 -9.35
CA ALA A 183 -20.56 -23.66 -9.58
C ALA A 183 -20.15 -25.11 -9.90
N ARG A 184 -20.82 -26.08 -9.27
CA ARG A 184 -20.57 -27.52 -9.44
C ARG A 184 -21.24 -28.06 -10.70
N PHE A 185 -20.92 -27.47 -11.86
CA PHE A 185 -21.46 -27.91 -13.13
C PHE A 185 -20.98 -29.31 -13.50
N SER A 186 -21.85 -30.08 -14.17
CA SER A 186 -21.56 -31.40 -14.75
C SER A 186 -20.80 -32.32 -13.78
N ALA A 187 -21.37 -32.50 -12.57
CA ALA A 187 -20.89 -33.45 -11.56
C ALA A 187 -19.37 -33.35 -11.24
N GLY A 188 -18.85 -32.12 -11.10
CA GLY A 188 -17.46 -31.86 -10.66
C GLY A 188 -16.50 -31.47 -11.77
N SER A 189 -16.95 -31.46 -13.02
CA SER A 189 -16.16 -31.05 -14.19
C SER A 189 -15.48 -29.68 -14.04
N SER A 190 -16.18 -28.67 -13.52
CA SER A 190 -15.61 -27.34 -13.27
C SER A 190 -14.48 -27.37 -12.23
N LEU A 191 -14.60 -28.23 -11.21
CA LEU A 191 -13.60 -28.40 -10.17
C LEU A 191 -12.33 -29.04 -10.73
N MET A 192 -12.47 -30.04 -11.60
CA MET A 192 -11.34 -30.66 -12.29
C MET A 192 -10.57 -29.59 -13.09
N VAL A 193 -11.26 -28.83 -13.94
CA VAL A 193 -10.64 -27.80 -14.77
C VAL A 193 -9.91 -26.77 -13.92
N ASN A 194 -10.55 -26.28 -12.86
CA ASN A 194 -9.96 -25.29 -11.96
C ASN A 194 -8.74 -25.82 -11.19
N ALA A 195 -8.74 -27.10 -10.81
CA ALA A 195 -7.61 -27.72 -10.11
C ALA A 195 -6.42 -27.97 -11.03
N THR A 196 -6.65 -28.36 -12.28
CA THR A 196 -5.58 -28.76 -13.21
C THR A 196 -4.91 -27.57 -13.91
N ILE A 197 -5.67 -26.51 -14.24
CA ILE A 197 -5.18 -25.34 -14.97
C ILE A 197 -3.87 -24.75 -14.39
N PRO A 198 -3.76 -24.48 -13.08
CA PRO A 198 -2.56 -23.84 -12.51
C PRO A 198 -1.27 -24.63 -12.74
N LEU A 199 -1.34 -25.96 -12.72
CA LEU A 199 -0.18 -26.81 -13.04
C LEU A 199 0.19 -26.72 -14.52
N MET A 200 -0.80 -26.80 -15.40
CA MET A 200 -0.58 -26.80 -16.85
C MET A 200 0.11 -25.52 -17.33
N PHE A 201 -0.15 -24.39 -16.67
CA PHE A 201 0.53 -23.13 -16.99
C PHE A 201 1.94 -22.97 -16.37
N ASN A 202 2.33 -23.84 -15.43
CA ASN A 202 3.63 -23.71 -14.75
C ASN A 202 4.79 -24.40 -15.51
N ASN A 203 4.52 -25.02 -16.67
CA ASN A 203 5.50 -25.68 -17.54
C ASN A 203 6.52 -26.55 -16.77
N MET A 204 6.03 -27.31 -15.78
CA MET A 204 6.88 -28.18 -14.97
C MET A 204 7.46 -29.31 -15.84
N THR A 205 8.78 -29.37 -15.95
CA THR A 205 9.47 -30.36 -16.78
C THR A 205 10.01 -31.56 -16.00
N LYS A 206 10.16 -31.44 -14.69
CA LYS A 206 10.75 -32.44 -13.80
C LYS A 206 10.10 -32.41 -12.43
N LEU A 207 10.21 -33.49 -11.67
CA LEU A 207 9.80 -33.56 -10.28
C LEU A 207 10.44 -32.43 -9.46
N PRO A 208 9.66 -31.71 -8.64
CA PRO A 208 10.19 -30.62 -7.85
C PRO A 208 11.08 -31.16 -6.72
N SER A 209 12.09 -30.38 -6.30
CA SER A 209 12.97 -30.77 -5.18
C SER A 209 12.31 -30.61 -3.80
N ARG A 210 11.17 -29.92 -3.74
CA ARG A 210 10.35 -29.69 -2.55
C ARG A 210 8.88 -29.83 -2.96
N PRO A 211 7.97 -30.14 -2.02
CA PRO A 211 6.54 -30.14 -2.32
C PRO A 211 6.14 -28.82 -2.99
N GLN A 212 5.47 -28.91 -4.13
CA GLN A 212 5.08 -27.74 -4.91
C GLN A 212 3.55 -27.61 -4.99
N PRO A 213 2.97 -26.55 -4.42
CA PRO A 213 1.52 -26.35 -4.41
C PRO A 213 1.03 -25.67 -5.70
N PHE A 214 -0.22 -25.98 -6.06
CA PHE A 214 -0.90 -25.50 -7.25
C PHE A 214 -2.37 -25.23 -6.98
N GLY A 215 -2.83 -24.05 -7.42
CA GLY A 215 -4.24 -23.67 -7.35
C GLY A 215 -4.79 -23.71 -5.93
N PHE A 216 -6.00 -24.25 -5.78
CA PHE A 216 -6.69 -24.30 -4.50
C PHE A 216 -6.17 -25.39 -3.56
N ASN A 217 -5.75 -26.54 -4.08
CA ASN A 217 -5.50 -27.72 -3.24
C ASN A 217 -4.60 -28.81 -3.84
N MET A 218 -3.96 -28.59 -5.00
CA MET A 218 -3.08 -29.60 -5.58
C MET A 218 -1.65 -29.44 -5.04
N LEU A 219 -1.00 -30.55 -4.70
CA LEU A 219 0.38 -30.60 -4.22
C LEU A 219 1.14 -31.70 -4.96
N VAL A 220 2.22 -31.34 -5.65
CA VAL A 220 3.13 -32.31 -6.29
C VAL A 220 4.27 -32.61 -5.33
N LEU A 221 4.46 -33.89 -4.98
CA LEU A 221 5.47 -34.31 -4.01
C LEU A 221 6.83 -34.65 -4.68
N PRO A 222 7.96 -34.47 -3.98
CA PRO A 222 9.31 -34.70 -4.51
C PRO A 222 9.72 -36.19 -4.54
N ASN A 223 8.77 -37.12 -4.61
CA ASN A 223 9.03 -38.56 -4.44
C ASN A 223 9.67 -39.21 -5.68
N LYS A 224 10.28 -40.39 -5.48
CA LYS A 224 10.81 -41.22 -6.59
C LYS A 224 9.70 -41.70 -7.53
N SER A 225 8.50 -41.94 -7.00
CA SER A 225 7.28 -42.15 -7.78
C SER A 225 6.53 -40.83 -7.95
N ILE A 226 6.02 -40.57 -9.15
CA ILE A 226 5.27 -39.34 -9.44
C ILE A 226 3.96 -39.38 -8.66
N THR A 227 3.89 -38.53 -7.64
CA THR A 227 2.78 -38.49 -6.68
C THR A 227 2.16 -37.11 -6.66
N VAL A 228 0.85 -37.04 -6.89
CA VAL A 228 0.07 -35.80 -6.81
C VAL A 228 -1.01 -35.96 -5.75
N VAL A 229 -1.03 -35.04 -4.79
CA VAL A 229 -1.96 -35.02 -3.66
C VAL A 229 -2.97 -33.89 -3.84
N MET A 230 -4.23 -34.23 -3.68
CA MET A 230 -5.32 -33.25 -3.59
C MET A 230 -5.68 -33.07 -2.12
N LEU A 231 -5.29 -31.94 -1.54
CA LEU A 231 -5.56 -31.63 -0.14
C LEU A 231 -7.03 -31.29 0.09
N ASP A 232 -7.52 -31.62 1.28
CA ASP A 232 -8.73 -31.04 1.80
C ASP A 232 -8.51 -29.54 2.05
N GLY A 233 -9.49 -28.72 1.67
CA GLY A 233 -9.38 -27.27 1.69
C GLY A 233 -10.23 -26.61 2.78
N PRO A 234 -10.04 -25.31 3.03
CA PRO A 234 -10.91 -24.55 3.92
C PRO A 234 -12.33 -24.50 3.34
N SER A 235 -13.32 -24.76 4.19
CA SER A 235 -14.73 -24.79 3.82
C SER A 235 -15.22 -23.44 3.26
N PRO A 236 -16.24 -23.44 2.39
CA PRO A 236 -16.76 -22.20 1.83
C PRO A 236 -17.32 -21.22 2.87
N SER A 237 -17.94 -21.74 3.93
CA SER A 237 -18.42 -20.96 5.08
C SER A 237 -17.26 -20.27 5.79
N TYR A 238 -16.19 -21.00 6.09
CA TYR A 238 -15.01 -20.45 6.77
C TYR A 238 -14.33 -19.36 5.93
N VAL A 239 -14.13 -19.60 4.64
CA VAL A 239 -13.55 -18.62 3.71
C VAL A 239 -14.43 -17.36 3.62
N ASN A 240 -15.76 -17.50 3.58
CA ASN A 240 -16.66 -16.36 3.52
C ASN A 240 -16.61 -15.50 4.80
N THR A 241 -16.46 -16.12 5.97
CA THR A 241 -16.24 -15.40 7.23
C THR A 241 -14.95 -14.58 7.18
N ILE A 242 -13.85 -15.16 6.72
CA ILE A 242 -12.58 -14.42 6.55
C ILE A 242 -12.74 -13.27 5.55
N ARG A 243 -13.42 -13.52 4.42
CA ARG A 243 -13.60 -12.52 3.35
C ARG A 243 -14.43 -11.32 3.77
N SER A 244 -15.39 -11.50 4.68
CA SER A 244 -16.21 -10.39 5.18
C SER A 244 -15.37 -9.41 6.03
N GLU A 245 -14.32 -9.89 6.70
CA GLU A 245 -13.37 -9.10 7.50
C GLU A 245 -12.24 -8.42 6.69
N LEU A 246 -12.09 -8.79 5.43
CA LEU A 246 -11.03 -8.31 4.56
C LEU A 246 -11.45 -7.01 3.86
N GLU A 247 -10.58 -6.00 3.92
CA GLU A 247 -10.74 -4.74 3.18
C GLU A 247 -9.60 -4.48 2.20
N GLY A 248 -9.92 -3.96 1.01
CA GLY A 248 -8.93 -3.57 0.01
C GLY A 248 -7.98 -4.70 -0.38
N GLN A 249 -6.68 -4.50 -0.17
CA GLN A 249 -5.61 -5.45 -0.51
C GLN A 249 -5.17 -6.34 0.67
N GLN A 250 -5.96 -6.40 1.74
CA GLN A 250 -5.69 -7.29 2.87
C GLN A 250 -5.88 -8.76 2.47
N TYR A 251 -5.15 -9.64 3.13
CA TYR A 251 -5.32 -11.09 2.97
C TYR A 251 -4.99 -11.81 4.28
N TYR A 252 -5.55 -13.01 4.43
CA TYR A 252 -5.18 -13.95 5.49
C TYR A 252 -4.28 -15.02 4.91
N ILE A 253 -3.36 -15.48 5.72
CA ILE A 253 -2.68 -16.75 5.53
C ILE A 253 -3.19 -17.67 6.63
N VAL A 254 -3.71 -18.84 6.27
CA VAL A 254 -4.16 -19.86 7.22
C VAL A 254 -3.35 -21.12 7.01
N ALA A 255 -2.92 -21.76 8.10
CA ALA A 255 -2.19 -23.03 8.08
C ALA A 255 -2.87 -24.05 9.00
N ALA A 256 -3.09 -25.26 8.49
CA ALA A 256 -3.78 -26.31 9.23
C ALA A 256 -3.31 -27.71 8.80
N ASP A 257 -3.43 -28.66 9.72
CA ASP A 257 -3.27 -30.09 9.43
C ASP A 257 -4.58 -30.65 8.87
N VAL A 258 -4.51 -31.14 7.63
CA VAL A 258 -5.63 -31.63 6.83
C VAL A 258 -5.35 -33.03 6.29
N ASN A 259 -6.37 -33.66 5.72
CA ASN A 259 -6.20 -34.88 4.98
C ASN A 259 -5.89 -34.58 3.50
N GLY A 260 -5.20 -35.48 2.84
CA GLY A 260 -4.92 -35.41 1.40
C GLY A 260 -5.25 -36.72 0.71
N LEU A 261 -5.76 -36.62 -0.51
CA LEU A 261 -5.96 -37.76 -1.40
C LEU A 261 -4.82 -37.80 -2.42
N ALA A 262 -3.87 -38.72 -2.22
CA ALA A 262 -2.74 -38.92 -3.10
C ALA A 262 -3.07 -39.95 -4.18
N TRP A 263 -2.64 -39.65 -5.41
CA TRP A 263 -2.53 -40.64 -6.48
C TRP A 263 -1.08 -40.67 -6.94
N HIS A 264 -0.55 -41.88 -7.06
CA HIS A 264 0.78 -42.11 -7.60
C HIS A 264 0.70 -42.96 -8.85
N LEU A 265 1.54 -42.61 -9.83
CA LEU A 265 1.82 -43.48 -10.96
C LEU A 265 2.72 -44.60 -10.47
N ASP A 266 2.23 -45.82 -10.56
CA ASP A 266 2.86 -47.00 -10.00
C ASP A 266 3.30 -47.97 -11.11
N ASN A 267 4.52 -48.49 -10.94
CA ASN A 267 5.15 -49.42 -11.88
C ASN A 267 4.98 -50.88 -11.43
N GLU A 268 4.35 -51.16 -10.28
CA GLU A 268 4.08 -52.54 -9.83
C GLU A 268 3.27 -53.36 -10.86
N VAL A 269 2.39 -52.70 -11.62
CA VAL A 269 1.63 -53.35 -12.70
C VAL A 269 2.54 -54.00 -13.75
N ASP A 270 3.77 -53.52 -13.91
CA ASP A 270 4.71 -54.05 -14.89
C ASP A 270 5.11 -55.50 -14.59
N GLN A 271 4.99 -55.93 -13.32
CA GLN A 271 5.23 -57.31 -12.89
C GLN A 271 4.07 -58.25 -13.24
N HIS A 272 2.86 -57.72 -13.45
CA HIS A 272 1.63 -58.47 -13.71
C HIS A 272 1.17 -58.37 -15.17
N ARG A 273 1.97 -57.79 -16.08
CA ARG A 273 1.59 -57.60 -17.50
C ARG A 273 1.21 -58.91 -18.19
N ASP A 274 1.92 -59.98 -17.86
CA ASP A 274 1.74 -61.33 -18.41
C ASP A 274 0.92 -62.27 -17.49
N ASP A 275 0.47 -61.79 -16.33
CA ASP A 275 -0.32 -62.56 -15.37
C ASP A 275 -1.81 -62.56 -15.75
N GLN A 276 -2.20 -63.57 -16.53
CA GLN A 276 -3.56 -63.67 -17.03
C GLN A 276 -4.60 -63.83 -15.91
N GLU A 277 -4.29 -64.57 -14.84
CA GLU A 277 -5.22 -64.81 -13.73
C GLU A 277 -5.51 -63.51 -12.99
N TRP A 278 -4.48 -62.69 -12.75
CA TRP A 278 -4.62 -61.38 -12.12
C TRP A 278 -5.51 -60.43 -12.93
N TRP A 279 -5.28 -60.33 -14.25
CA TRP A 279 -6.11 -59.50 -15.12
C TRP A 279 -7.55 -60.01 -15.23
N ASP A 280 -7.76 -61.32 -15.33
CA ASP A 280 -9.10 -61.91 -15.41
C ASP A 280 -9.90 -61.65 -14.13
N LYS A 281 -9.22 -61.66 -12.96
CA LYS A 281 -9.82 -61.24 -11.69
C LYS A 281 -10.20 -59.75 -11.69
N LEU A 282 -9.32 -58.88 -12.19
CA LEU A 282 -9.60 -57.44 -12.29
C LEU A 282 -10.77 -57.12 -13.24
N TYR A 283 -10.84 -57.79 -14.39
CA TYR A 283 -11.96 -57.58 -15.32
C TYR A 283 -13.29 -57.98 -14.70
N LYS A 284 -13.37 -59.15 -14.05
CA LYS A 284 -14.57 -59.61 -13.33
C LYS A 284 -14.93 -58.74 -12.14
N ALA A 285 -13.95 -58.03 -11.59
CA ALA A 285 -14.16 -57.13 -10.48
C ALA A 285 -14.53 -55.72 -10.93
N SER A 286 -14.69 -55.41 -12.22
CA SER A 286 -14.98 -54.06 -12.73
C SER A 286 -16.48 -53.80 -12.94
N ASP A 287 -16.91 -52.53 -12.96
CA ASP A 287 -18.33 -52.13 -13.03
C ASP A 287 -19.08 -52.73 -14.23
N ASP A 288 -18.42 -52.89 -15.39
CA ASP A 288 -19.03 -53.36 -16.64
C ASP A 288 -18.44 -54.70 -17.15
N ASP A 289 -17.77 -55.47 -16.28
CA ASP A 289 -17.01 -56.70 -16.63
C ASP A 289 -16.03 -56.52 -17.82
N SER A 290 -15.68 -55.28 -18.14
CA SER A 290 -14.99 -54.90 -19.37
C SER A 290 -14.31 -53.53 -19.29
N ILE A 291 -13.37 -53.30 -20.21
CA ILE A 291 -12.66 -52.02 -20.33
C ILE A 291 -13.63 -51.02 -20.95
N ASN A 292 -13.81 -49.87 -20.28
CA ASN A 292 -14.54 -48.76 -20.88
C ASN A 292 -13.67 -48.08 -21.94
N GLN A 293 -14.18 -47.89 -23.14
CA GLN A 293 -13.42 -47.38 -24.28
C GLN A 293 -14.18 -46.27 -25.00
N ILE A 294 -13.61 -45.06 -24.96
CA ILE A 294 -14.18 -43.85 -25.53
C ILE A 294 -13.32 -43.38 -26.70
N SER A 295 -13.94 -43.15 -27.85
CA SER A 295 -13.26 -42.59 -29.01
C SER A 295 -13.13 -41.08 -28.87
N LEU A 296 -11.90 -40.59 -28.83
CA LEU A 296 -11.55 -39.19 -28.75
C LEU A 296 -11.36 -38.62 -30.16
N TYR A 297 -12.47 -38.37 -30.85
CA TYR A 297 -12.47 -37.97 -32.27
C TYR A 297 -11.55 -36.79 -32.60
N LYS A 298 -11.54 -35.75 -31.75
CA LYS A 298 -10.73 -34.54 -31.94
C LYS A 298 -9.22 -34.84 -31.99
N TRP A 299 -8.75 -35.79 -31.18
CA TRP A 299 -7.33 -36.16 -31.09
C TRP A 299 -6.97 -37.41 -31.89
N LYS A 300 -7.95 -38.05 -32.55
CA LYS A 300 -7.78 -39.33 -33.25
C LYS A 300 -7.18 -40.41 -32.34
N LYS A 301 -7.68 -40.53 -31.11
CA LYS A 301 -7.18 -41.46 -30.08
C LYS A 301 -8.32 -42.23 -29.39
N TRP A 302 -8.00 -43.37 -28.82
CA TRP A 302 -8.85 -44.10 -27.90
C TRP A 302 -8.40 -43.85 -26.46
N LEU A 303 -9.35 -43.46 -25.62
CA LEU A 303 -9.21 -43.45 -24.17
C LEU A 303 -9.85 -44.72 -23.63
N SER A 304 -9.04 -45.62 -23.09
CA SER A 304 -9.52 -46.84 -22.45
C SER A 304 -9.23 -46.78 -20.96
N THR A 305 -10.21 -47.12 -20.13
CA THR A 305 -10.12 -47.02 -18.67
C THR A 305 -10.69 -48.27 -18.01
N LEU A 306 -10.12 -48.67 -16.88
CA LEU A 306 -10.60 -49.79 -16.07
C LEU A 306 -10.42 -49.46 -14.58
N TRP A 307 -11.43 -49.76 -13.77
CA TRP A 307 -11.35 -49.69 -12.31
C TRP A 307 -12.24 -50.78 -11.68
N PRO A 308 -11.87 -51.33 -10.52
CA PRO A 308 -12.72 -52.26 -9.79
C PRO A 308 -14.00 -51.61 -9.24
N GLN A 309 -15.07 -52.41 -9.08
CA GLN A 309 -16.33 -52.04 -8.45
C GLN A 309 -16.11 -51.59 -7.01
N GLY A 310 -16.92 -50.63 -6.57
CA GLY A 310 -16.82 -50.04 -5.24
C GLY A 310 -15.77 -48.94 -5.20
N GLN A 311 -15.03 -48.82 -4.09
CA GLN A 311 -14.08 -47.71 -3.92
C GLN A 311 -12.96 -47.80 -4.96
N VAL A 312 -12.86 -46.77 -5.80
CA VAL A 312 -11.75 -46.61 -6.73
C VAL A 312 -10.45 -46.41 -5.93
N LYS A 313 -9.77 -47.52 -5.62
CA LYS A 313 -8.42 -47.57 -5.02
C LYS A 313 -7.34 -47.74 -6.10
N GLN A 314 -7.73 -48.32 -7.23
CA GLN A 314 -6.89 -48.64 -8.37
C GLN A 314 -7.58 -48.12 -9.63
N PHE A 315 -6.82 -47.48 -10.51
CA PHE A 315 -7.33 -46.94 -11.76
C PHE A 315 -6.34 -47.16 -12.87
N PHE A 316 -6.80 -47.78 -13.96
CA PHE A 316 -6.00 -48.06 -15.13
C PHE A 316 -6.46 -47.20 -16.29
N ILE A 317 -5.49 -46.72 -17.07
CA ILE A 317 -5.78 -45.89 -18.23
C ILE A 317 -4.79 -46.11 -19.35
N LEU A 318 -5.33 -46.17 -20.56
CA LEU A 318 -4.60 -46.34 -21.80
C LEU A 318 -5.05 -45.27 -22.79
N LEU A 319 -4.10 -44.53 -23.35
CA LEU A 319 -4.35 -43.53 -24.39
C LEU A 319 -3.54 -43.90 -25.64
N THR A 320 -4.24 -44.35 -26.68
CA THR A 320 -3.62 -44.90 -27.89
C THR A 320 -4.15 -44.21 -29.14
N PRO A 321 -3.36 -44.08 -30.22
CA PRO A 321 -3.86 -43.55 -31.49
C PRO A 321 -4.93 -44.47 -32.09
N HIS A 322 -5.85 -43.90 -32.85
CA HIS A 322 -6.71 -44.69 -33.73
C HIS A 322 -5.85 -45.48 -34.72
N GLU A 323 -6.17 -46.75 -34.91
CA GLU A 323 -5.59 -47.53 -36.00
C GLU A 323 -6.11 -47.03 -37.36
N SER A 324 -5.64 -47.65 -38.45
CA SER A 324 -6.06 -47.34 -39.83
C SER A 324 -7.59 -47.30 -40.00
N ASN A 325 -8.32 -48.07 -39.18
CA ASN A 325 -9.77 -48.00 -39.03
C ASN A 325 -10.17 -47.51 -37.64
N ARG A 326 -10.77 -46.32 -37.57
CA ARG A 326 -11.28 -45.68 -36.33
C ARG A 326 -12.35 -46.48 -35.57
N LYS A 327 -12.95 -47.51 -36.17
CA LYS A 327 -13.92 -48.39 -35.51
C LYS A 327 -13.25 -49.52 -34.72
N VAL A 328 -11.96 -49.75 -34.95
CA VAL A 328 -11.18 -50.77 -34.24
C VAL A 328 -10.83 -50.22 -32.87
N LYS A 329 -11.38 -50.84 -31.84
CA LYS A 329 -11.07 -50.52 -30.44
C LYS A 329 -9.76 -51.21 -30.02
N PRO A 330 -9.00 -50.64 -29.06
CA PRO A 330 -7.81 -51.30 -28.52
C PRO A 330 -8.14 -52.69 -27.95
N SER A 331 -7.29 -53.67 -28.21
CA SER A 331 -7.46 -55.02 -27.68
C SER A 331 -7.20 -55.08 -26.17
N LYS A 332 -7.77 -56.09 -25.50
CA LYS A 332 -7.45 -56.37 -24.08
C LYS A 332 -5.95 -56.60 -23.89
N ASP A 333 -5.30 -57.31 -24.81
CA ASP A 333 -3.85 -57.57 -24.74
C ASP A 333 -3.02 -56.30 -24.83
N ARG A 334 -3.41 -55.35 -25.69
CA ARG A 334 -2.74 -54.05 -25.76
C ARG A 334 -2.93 -53.26 -24.47
N PHE A 335 -4.14 -53.27 -23.92
CA PHE A 335 -4.41 -52.64 -22.62
C PHE A 335 -3.56 -53.22 -21.50
N ARG A 336 -3.47 -54.56 -21.41
CA ARG A 336 -2.62 -55.24 -20.43
C ARG A 336 -1.18 -54.78 -20.52
N LYS A 337 -0.64 -54.63 -21.73
CA LYS A 337 0.77 -54.25 -21.98
C LYS A 337 1.09 -52.78 -21.74
N GLU A 338 0.20 -51.87 -22.11
CA GLU A 338 0.52 -50.44 -22.24
C GLU A 338 -0.23 -49.53 -21.25
N ALA A 339 -1.24 -50.03 -20.52
CA ALA A 339 -2.02 -49.18 -19.61
C ALA A 339 -1.16 -48.70 -18.43
N LEU A 340 -1.33 -47.43 -18.08
CA LEU A 340 -0.77 -46.86 -16.86
C LEU A 340 -1.64 -47.28 -15.68
N TYR A 341 -0.99 -47.44 -14.52
CA TYR A 341 -1.62 -47.85 -13.29
C TYR A 341 -1.46 -46.76 -12.23
N PHE A 342 -2.59 -46.36 -11.66
CA PHE A 342 -2.67 -45.37 -10.60
C PHE A 342 -3.28 -45.97 -9.35
N THR A 343 -2.63 -45.69 -8.23
CA THR A 343 -3.02 -46.16 -6.90
C THR A 343 -3.35 -44.98 -6.00
N ARG A 344 -4.43 -45.14 -5.25
CA ARG A 344 -4.91 -44.16 -4.28
C ARG A 344 -4.28 -44.41 -2.93
N GLN A 345 -3.88 -43.34 -2.25
CA GLN A 345 -3.49 -43.37 -0.85
C GLN A 345 -4.06 -42.14 -0.13
N GLN A 346 -4.52 -42.32 1.11
CA GLN A 346 -4.90 -41.18 1.95
C GLN A 346 -3.72 -40.83 2.86
N LEU A 347 -3.39 -39.54 2.93
CA LEU A 347 -2.24 -39.03 3.66
C LEU A 347 -2.66 -37.98 4.68
N HIS A 348 -1.98 -37.94 5.82
CA HIS A 348 -2.03 -36.79 6.72
C HIS A 348 -1.06 -35.72 6.21
N CYS A 349 -1.58 -34.53 5.97
CA CYS A 349 -0.86 -33.43 5.35
C CYS A 349 -1.03 -32.14 6.16
N SER A 350 -0.13 -31.19 5.94
CA SER A 350 -0.26 -29.80 6.35
C SER A 350 -0.45 -28.94 5.11
N GLY A 351 -1.35 -27.97 5.18
CA GLY A 351 -1.61 -27.04 4.08
C GLY A 351 -1.59 -25.61 4.56
N LYS A 352 -1.15 -24.71 3.69
CA LYS A 352 -1.13 -23.26 3.94
C LYS A 352 -1.80 -22.53 2.79
N TRP A 353 -2.87 -21.81 3.09
CA TRP A 353 -3.66 -21.10 2.09
C TRP A 353 -3.55 -19.59 2.27
N LYS A 354 -3.45 -18.88 1.16
CA LYS A 354 -3.63 -17.43 1.09
C LYS A 354 -5.07 -17.13 0.70
N ILE A 355 -5.82 -16.52 1.61
CA ILE A 355 -7.21 -16.12 1.40
C ILE A 355 -7.26 -14.62 1.16
N THR A 356 -7.68 -14.24 -0.04
CA THR A 356 -7.96 -12.84 -0.39
C THR A 356 -9.47 -12.65 -0.50
N ARG A 357 -9.90 -11.40 -0.73
CA ARG A 357 -11.31 -11.09 -0.99
C ARG A 357 -11.90 -11.86 -2.18
N SER A 358 -11.07 -12.25 -3.15
CA SER A 358 -11.50 -12.86 -4.41
C SER A 358 -10.93 -14.25 -4.68
N SER A 359 -9.81 -14.64 -4.06
CA SER A 359 -9.14 -15.93 -4.30
C SER A 359 -8.85 -16.70 -3.02
N VAL A 360 -8.63 -18.00 -3.16
CA VAL A 360 -8.07 -18.88 -2.13
C VAL A 360 -7.07 -19.78 -2.84
N ASP A 361 -5.81 -19.64 -2.48
CA ASP A 361 -4.72 -20.30 -3.18
C ASP A 361 -3.85 -21.06 -2.16
N LEU A 362 -3.56 -22.32 -2.42
CA LEU A 362 -2.58 -23.09 -1.69
C LEU A 362 -1.19 -22.53 -2.01
N ILE A 363 -0.49 -22.05 -0.99
CA ILE A 363 0.83 -21.42 -1.13
C ILE A 363 1.95 -22.28 -0.57
N ASP A 364 1.64 -23.26 0.27
CA ASP A 364 2.60 -24.23 0.82
C ASP A 364 1.88 -25.49 1.31
N GLY A 365 2.59 -26.60 1.43
CA GLY A 365 2.05 -27.83 2.02
C GLY A 365 3.06 -28.97 2.09
N SER A 366 2.83 -29.91 3.02
CA SER A 366 3.63 -31.13 3.18
C SER A 366 2.76 -32.33 3.57
N CYS A 367 3.24 -33.56 3.37
CA CYS A 367 2.50 -34.79 3.71
C CYS A 367 3.38 -35.79 4.47
N ASP A 368 4.01 -35.31 5.55
CA ASP A 368 4.96 -36.10 6.35
C ASP A 368 4.26 -36.90 7.47
N GLY A 369 2.94 -36.72 7.65
CA GLY A 369 2.15 -37.33 8.73
C GLY A 369 1.81 -38.82 8.51
N GLY A 370 2.37 -39.44 7.48
CA GLY A 370 2.12 -40.83 7.11
C GLY A 370 0.78 -41.04 6.38
N SER A 371 0.51 -42.30 6.05
CA SER A 371 -0.72 -42.72 5.38
C SER A 371 -1.70 -43.38 6.33
N PHE A 372 -2.98 -43.25 6.01
CA PHE A 372 -4.05 -43.98 6.68
C PHE A 372 -4.95 -44.67 5.64
N ASP A 373 -5.67 -45.71 6.04
CA ASP A 373 -6.71 -46.33 5.20
C ASP A 373 -8.04 -46.21 5.93
N LYS A 374 -8.90 -45.33 5.40
CA LYS A 374 -10.26 -45.16 5.89
C LYS A 374 -11.20 -45.33 4.71
N GLU A 375 -12.07 -46.33 4.81
CA GLU A 375 -13.09 -46.55 3.80
C GLU A 375 -14.05 -45.37 3.71
N PHE A 376 -14.32 -44.92 2.48
CA PHE A 376 -15.39 -43.98 2.20
C PHE A 376 -16.78 -44.59 2.46
N PRO A 377 -17.74 -43.77 2.91
CA PRO A 377 -19.12 -44.20 3.14
C PRO A 377 -19.77 -44.79 1.88
N ASP A 378 -20.80 -45.63 2.06
CA ASP A 378 -21.47 -46.34 0.96
C ASP A 378 -21.93 -45.43 -0.18
N GLY A 379 -22.48 -44.27 0.15
CA GLY A 379 -22.94 -43.27 -0.83
C GLY A 379 -21.82 -42.67 -1.70
N CYS A 380 -20.56 -42.92 -1.35
CA CYS A 380 -19.36 -42.43 -2.05
C CYS A 380 -18.57 -43.53 -2.75
N ARG A 381 -19.07 -44.78 -2.73
CA ARG A 381 -18.34 -45.92 -3.27
C ARG A 381 -18.31 -45.90 -4.80
N THR A 382 -19.41 -45.61 -5.48
CA THR A 382 -19.48 -45.62 -6.96
C THR A 382 -19.27 -44.24 -7.57
N LEU A 383 -18.06 -43.98 -8.08
CA LEU A 383 -17.75 -42.76 -8.83
C LEU A 383 -18.13 -42.94 -10.31
N HIS A 384 -19.13 -42.21 -10.80
CA HIS A 384 -19.43 -42.17 -12.23
C HIS A 384 -18.38 -41.33 -12.99
N LEU A 385 -17.42 -42.00 -13.63
CA LEU A 385 -16.30 -41.36 -14.33
C LEU A 385 -16.56 -41.07 -15.81
N ASN A 386 -17.60 -41.63 -16.43
CA ASN A 386 -17.84 -41.58 -17.87
C ASN A 386 -17.90 -40.15 -18.45
N ASP A 387 -18.59 -39.22 -17.77
CA ASP A 387 -18.64 -37.81 -18.19
C ASP A 387 -17.31 -37.08 -17.97
N ALA A 388 -16.53 -37.51 -16.97
CA ALA A 388 -15.24 -36.92 -16.63
C ALA A 388 -14.18 -37.28 -17.66
N SER A 389 -14.28 -38.47 -18.25
CA SER A 389 -13.36 -39.00 -19.25
C SER A 389 -13.24 -38.11 -20.49
N PHE A 390 -14.33 -37.42 -20.90
CA PHE A 390 -14.29 -36.46 -22.01
C PHE A 390 -13.47 -35.21 -21.69
N ILE A 391 -13.55 -34.72 -20.46
CA ILE A 391 -12.78 -33.54 -20.01
C ILE A 391 -11.33 -33.92 -19.75
N LEU A 392 -11.10 -35.11 -19.19
CA LEU A 392 -9.76 -35.67 -19.07
C LEU A 392 -9.04 -35.66 -20.41
N ALA A 393 -9.74 -36.05 -21.49
CA ALA A 393 -9.18 -36.03 -22.84
C ALA A 393 -8.74 -34.64 -23.31
N ASP A 394 -9.37 -33.55 -22.87
CA ASP A 394 -8.89 -32.20 -23.19
C ASP A 394 -7.54 -31.87 -22.51
N PHE A 395 -7.23 -32.49 -21.37
CA PHE A 395 -5.96 -32.28 -20.66
C PHE A 395 -4.84 -33.24 -21.08
N VAL A 396 -5.17 -34.49 -21.41
CA VAL A 396 -4.17 -35.52 -21.75
C VAL A 396 -4.17 -35.91 -23.22
N GLY A 397 -5.06 -35.34 -24.04
CA GLY A 397 -5.32 -35.77 -25.42
C GLY A 397 -4.11 -35.68 -26.35
N ASP A 398 -3.13 -34.84 -26.06
CA ASP A 398 -1.89 -34.74 -26.85
C ASP A 398 -0.83 -35.79 -26.44
N LEU A 399 -0.99 -36.40 -25.26
CA LEU A 399 -0.07 -37.38 -24.71
C LEU A 399 -0.31 -38.79 -25.28
N LEU A 400 0.67 -39.68 -25.15
CA LEU A 400 0.58 -41.09 -25.52
C LEU A 400 1.23 -41.93 -24.43
N THR A 401 0.56 -42.99 -23.97
CA THR A 401 1.03 -43.77 -22.82
C THR A 401 2.37 -44.46 -23.06
N ASP A 402 2.67 -44.86 -24.30
CA ASP A 402 3.93 -45.48 -24.70
C ASP A 402 5.10 -44.49 -24.85
N LYS A 403 4.85 -43.18 -24.74
CA LYS A 403 5.83 -42.10 -25.00
C LYS A 403 5.79 -40.99 -23.96
N LEU A 404 5.56 -41.32 -22.70
CA LEU A 404 5.53 -40.32 -21.63
C LEU A 404 6.93 -40.04 -21.09
N ASP A 405 7.39 -38.81 -21.28
CA ASP A 405 8.49 -38.25 -20.49
C ASP A 405 8.02 -37.86 -19.08
N GLU A 406 8.96 -37.53 -18.19
CA GLU A 406 8.67 -37.21 -16.78
C GLU A 406 7.65 -36.06 -16.64
N ALA A 407 7.76 -35.03 -17.48
CA ALA A 407 6.83 -33.91 -17.53
C ALA A 407 5.40 -34.36 -17.87
N SER A 408 5.27 -35.17 -18.92
CA SER A 408 3.98 -35.71 -19.35
C SER A 408 3.39 -36.63 -18.28
N GLN A 409 4.22 -37.42 -17.59
CA GLN A 409 3.74 -38.26 -16.48
C GLN A 409 3.21 -37.41 -15.32
N ILE A 410 3.87 -36.31 -14.95
CA ILE A 410 3.37 -35.38 -13.91
C ILE A 410 2.01 -34.79 -14.31
N GLN A 411 1.90 -34.29 -15.55
CA GLN A 411 0.66 -33.73 -16.08
C GLN A 411 -0.46 -34.76 -16.08
N PHE A 412 -0.15 -35.99 -16.49
CA PHE A 412 -1.11 -37.10 -16.54
C PHE A 412 -1.60 -37.45 -15.13
N THR A 413 -0.69 -37.66 -14.18
CA THR A 413 -1.02 -37.95 -12.78
C THR A 413 -1.87 -36.83 -12.18
N ALA A 414 -1.54 -35.56 -12.43
CA ALA A 414 -2.30 -34.44 -11.93
C ALA A 414 -3.72 -34.35 -12.51
N ALA A 415 -3.89 -34.63 -13.80
CA ALA A 415 -5.20 -34.66 -14.43
C ALA A 415 -6.08 -35.78 -13.85
N ILE A 416 -5.50 -36.97 -13.62
CA ILE A 416 -6.18 -38.10 -12.97
C ILE A 416 -6.54 -37.78 -11.52
N SER A 417 -5.59 -37.26 -10.73
CA SER A 417 -5.84 -36.82 -9.35
C SER A 417 -6.98 -35.80 -9.29
N SER A 418 -6.96 -34.81 -10.19
CA SER A 418 -7.99 -33.77 -10.28
C SER A 418 -9.34 -34.36 -10.65
N MET A 419 -9.40 -35.28 -11.62
CA MET A 419 -10.62 -35.96 -12.03
C MET A 419 -11.26 -36.71 -10.86
N LEU A 420 -10.49 -37.56 -10.19
CA LEU A 420 -11.00 -38.43 -9.12
C LEU A 420 -11.41 -37.62 -7.88
N TRP A 421 -10.59 -36.64 -7.49
CA TRP A 421 -10.92 -35.71 -6.41
C TRP A 421 -12.16 -34.86 -6.72
N SER A 422 -12.27 -34.33 -7.95
CA SER A 422 -13.39 -33.46 -8.34
C SER A 422 -14.73 -34.20 -8.31
N ARG A 423 -14.73 -35.47 -8.73
CA ARG A 423 -15.90 -36.35 -8.68
C ARG A 423 -16.28 -36.67 -7.25
N LEU A 424 -15.32 -37.07 -6.43
CA LEU A 424 -15.57 -37.30 -5.00
C LEU A 424 -16.13 -36.04 -4.31
N THR A 425 -15.57 -34.87 -4.62
CA THR A 425 -16.03 -33.58 -4.08
C THR A 425 -17.45 -33.22 -4.54
N ALA A 426 -17.80 -33.53 -5.78
CA ALA A 426 -19.13 -33.24 -6.33
C ALA A 426 -20.25 -34.07 -5.69
N TYR A 427 -19.98 -35.34 -5.36
CA TYR A 427 -20.97 -36.25 -4.78
C TYR A 427 -20.95 -36.26 -3.25
N CYS A 428 -19.77 -36.19 -2.65
CA CYS A 428 -19.56 -36.43 -1.21
C CYS A 428 -18.97 -35.23 -0.45
N GLY A 429 -18.49 -34.22 -1.16
CA GLY A 429 -17.88 -33.05 -0.54
C GLY A 429 -18.87 -32.16 0.22
N ILE A 430 -18.32 -31.24 1.00
CA ILE A 430 -19.06 -30.22 1.76
C ILE A 430 -19.98 -29.47 0.82
N GLY A 431 -21.29 -29.42 1.09
CA GLY A 431 -22.26 -28.66 0.27
C GLY A 431 -22.59 -29.31 -1.10
N ALA A 432 -22.35 -30.60 -1.26
CA ALA A 432 -22.77 -31.33 -2.45
C ALA A 432 -24.31 -31.47 -2.49
N PRO A 433 -24.97 -31.15 -3.62
CA PRO A 433 -26.43 -31.14 -3.71
C PRO A 433 -27.05 -32.53 -3.66
N THR A 434 -26.30 -33.57 -4.03
CA THR A 434 -26.72 -34.98 -4.05
C THR A 434 -26.39 -35.72 -2.76
N ASN A 435 -25.92 -35.01 -1.73
CA ASN A 435 -25.30 -35.63 -0.58
C ASN A 435 -26.37 -36.07 0.44
N HIS A 436 -26.84 -37.32 0.31
CA HIS A 436 -27.72 -37.98 1.28
C HIS A 436 -26.96 -38.64 2.44
N LEU A 437 -25.67 -38.32 2.62
CA LEU A 437 -24.85 -38.87 3.69
C LEU A 437 -25.41 -38.51 5.07
N SER A 438 -25.30 -39.43 6.01
CA SER A 438 -25.62 -39.16 7.41
C SER A 438 -24.66 -38.11 7.99
N SER A 439 -25.06 -37.43 9.06
CA SER A 439 -24.19 -36.46 9.74
C SER A 439 -22.85 -37.10 10.17
N LYS A 440 -22.87 -38.37 10.58
CA LYS A 440 -21.69 -39.14 10.98
C LYS A 440 -20.75 -39.42 9.80
N ASP A 441 -21.30 -39.69 8.63
CA ASP A 441 -20.50 -39.91 7.42
C ASP A 441 -19.90 -38.59 6.90
N MET A 442 -20.63 -37.49 7.06
CA MET A 442 -20.15 -36.14 6.72
C MET A 442 -18.92 -35.73 7.55
N GLU A 443 -18.80 -36.18 8.79
CA GLU A 443 -17.62 -35.90 9.64
C GLU A 443 -16.30 -36.42 9.03
N MET A 444 -16.36 -37.38 8.10
CA MET A 444 -15.18 -37.82 7.35
C MET A 444 -14.69 -36.76 6.35
N PHE A 445 -15.61 -36.00 5.78
CA PHE A 445 -15.35 -35.03 4.71
C PHE A 445 -15.44 -33.59 5.17
N LYS A 446 -15.90 -33.35 6.40
CA LYS A 446 -16.08 -32.04 7.02
C LYS A 446 -15.68 -32.13 8.47
N TYR A 447 -14.62 -31.44 8.85
CA TYR A 447 -14.08 -31.50 10.20
C TYR A 447 -13.49 -30.15 10.62
N HIS A 448 -13.49 -29.92 11.94
CA HIS A 448 -12.88 -28.73 12.53
C HIS A 448 -11.43 -29.03 12.90
N LYS A 449 -10.53 -28.11 12.59
CA LYS A 449 -9.11 -28.19 12.96
C LYS A 449 -8.68 -26.90 13.63
N GLN A 450 -7.85 -27.02 14.66
CA GLN A 450 -7.10 -25.86 15.14
C GLN A 450 -6.15 -25.44 14.02
N ASP A 451 -6.22 -24.17 13.65
CA ASP A 451 -5.41 -23.59 12.60
C ASP A 451 -4.68 -22.36 13.12
N GLU A 452 -3.61 -22.01 12.43
CA GLU A 452 -2.87 -20.78 12.67
C GLU A 452 -3.21 -19.78 11.56
N ALA A 453 -3.64 -18.58 11.95
CA ALA A 453 -4.00 -17.54 11.02
C ALA A 453 -3.12 -16.30 11.19
N TRP A 454 -2.70 -15.72 10.07
CA TRP A 454 -2.00 -14.45 10.02
C TRP A 454 -2.73 -13.48 9.10
N LYS A 455 -3.11 -12.31 9.60
CA LYS A 455 -3.68 -11.23 8.81
C LYS A 455 -2.56 -10.32 8.32
N THR A 456 -2.47 -10.13 7.01
CA THR A 456 -1.57 -9.15 6.40
C THR A 456 -2.35 -7.92 5.92
N VAL A 457 -1.89 -6.75 6.34
CA VAL A 457 -2.47 -5.45 5.99
C VAL A 457 -1.43 -4.59 5.26
N GLY A 458 -1.87 -3.93 4.19
CA GLY A 458 -1.07 -2.93 3.47
C GLY A 458 -0.93 -1.64 4.27
N VAL A 459 0.30 -1.15 4.41
CA VAL A 459 0.67 0.07 5.14
C VAL A 459 1.75 0.84 4.38
N LEU A 460 2.10 2.04 4.84
CA LEU A 460 3.29 2.74 4.34
C LEU A 460 4.58 1.97 4.68
N LYS A 461 5.54 1.99 3.76
CA LYS A 461 6.87 1.42 3.91
C LYS A 461 7.59 2.11 5.07
N ARG A 462 7.79 1.35 6.15
CA ARG A 462 8.47 1.78 7.38
C ARG A 462 9.98 1.89 7.14
N THR A 463 10.39 2.96 6.48
CA THR A 463 11.79 3.27 6.20
C THR A 463 12.26 4.44 7.05
N PRO A 464 13.55 4.53 7.39
CA PRO A 464 14.09 5.69 8.10
C PRO A 464 13.87 7.00 7.32
N LEU A 465 13.77 6.93 5.99
CA LEU A 465 13.52 8.10 5.15
C LEU A 465 12.11 8.67 5.34
N LEU A 466 11.09 7.82 5.56
CA LEU A 466 9.75 8.27 5.94
C LEU A 466 9.76 8.99 7.30
N ALA A 467 10.55 8.50 8.27
CA ALA A 467 10.71 9.18 9.56
C ALA A 467 11.37 10.56 9.39
N LEU A 468 12.39 10.65 8.53
CA LEU A 468 13.03 11.92 8.20
C LEU A 468 12.04 12.91 7.57
N VAL A 469 11.21 12.47 6.62
CA VAL A 469 10.16 13.32 6.01
C VAL A 469 9.21 13.89 7.06
N LEU A 470 8.79 13.08 8.05
CA LEU A 470 7.92 13.52 9.13
C LEU A 470 8.61 14.49 10.10
N LEU A 471 9.90 14.30 10.37
CA LEU A 471 10.70 15.14 11.26
C LEU A 471 11.25 16.41 10.61
N ALA A 472 11.21 16.53 9.27
CA ALA A 472 11.87 17.60 8.55
C ALA A 472 11.30 19.00 8.92
N GLN A 473 9.98 19.15 9.01
CA GLN A 473 9.34 20.43 9.37
C GLN A 473 9.59 20.87 10.81
N PRO A 474 9.44 20.03 11.85
CA PRO A 474 9.78 20.46 13.22
C PRO A 474 11.27 20.77 13.39
N ILE A 475 12.17 20.08 12.67
CA ILE A 475 13.61 20.44 12.66
C ILE A 475 13.82 21.84 12.07
N VAL A 476 13.21 22.15 10.92
CA VAL A 476 13.27 23.49 10.32
C VAL A 476 12.68 24.53 11.26
N GLY A 477 11.54 24.24 11.90
CA GLY A 477 10.91 25.11 12.89
C GLY A 477 11.83 25.39 14.09
N LEU A 478 12.51 24.37 14.61
CA LEU A 478 13.47 24.50 15.71
C LEU A 478 14.65 25.39 15.29
N VAL A 479 15.21 25.18 14.10
CA VAL A 479 16.31 26.01 13.56
C VAL A 479 15.85 27.47 13.43
N LEU A 480 14.66 27.72 12.89
CA LEU A 480 14.10 29.08 12.77
C LEU A 480 13.92 29.75 14.15
N LEU A 481 13.47 29.00 15.17
CA LEU A 481 13.34 29.52 16.53
C LEU A 481 14.72 29.83 17.15
N ILE A 482 15.72 28.97 16.95
CA ILE A 482 17.10 29.22 17.40
C ILE A 482 17.65 30.48 16.73
N VAL A 483 17.47 30.62 15.41
CA VAL A 483 17.85 31.83 14.67
C VAL A 483 17.17 33.05 15.31
N ARG A 484 15.86 33.02 15.50
CA ARG A 484 15.15 34.11 16.19
C ARG A 484 15.80 34.50 17.54
N ILE A 485 16.11 33.51 18.37
CA ILE A 485 16.70 33.74 19.69
C ILE A 485 18.12 34.33 19.57
N VAL A 486 18.94 33.80 18.66
CA VAL A 486 20.30 34.32 18.43
C VAL A 486 20.27 35.75 17.88
N TYR A 487 19.29 36.07 17.05
CA TYR A 487 19.09 37.40 16.46
C TYR A 487 18.17 38.31 17.30
N CYS A 488 18.13 38.11 18.63
CA CYS A 488 17.39 38.89 19.63
C CYS A 488 17.79 40.38 19.76
N SER A 489 18.50 40.97 18.81
CA SER A 489 18.74 42.42 18.77
C SER A 489 17.81 43.16 17.80
N ALA A 490 17.05 42.45 16.94
CA ALA A 490 16.14 43.07 15.98
C ALA A 490 14.79 43.53 16.60
N PRO A 491 14.29 44.75 16.30
CA PRO A 491 13.03 45.29 16.83
C PRO A 491 11.81 44.80 16.03
N VAL A 492 11.60 43.49 15.95
CA VAL A 492 10.47 42.87 15.22
C VAL A 492 9.67 42.00 16.18
N SER A 493 8.39 42.32 16.37
CA SER A 493 7.43 41.50 17.13
C SER A 493 6.45 40.78 16.21
N GLY A 494 5.62 39.87 16.73
CA GLY A 494 4.69 39.06 15.93
C GLY A 494 3.65 39.84 15.10
N GLY A 495 3.42 41.12 15.41
CA GLY A 495 2.55 42.03 14.65
C GLY A 495 3.30 42.93 13.66
N PHE A 496 4.62 42.79 13.52
CA PHE A 496 5.43 43.64 12.65
C PHE A 496 5.03 43.49 11.17
N GLY A 497 4.57 44.58 10.57
CA GLY A 497 4.12 44.61 9.19
C GLY A 497 4.43 45.95 8.51
N LEU A 498 3.78 46.22 7.38
CA LEU A 498 4.01 47.46 6.61
C LEU A 498 3.78 48.73 7.47
N ILE A 499 2.79 48.71 8.36
CA ILE A 499 2.50 49.80 9.30
C ILE A 499 3.67 50.04 10.26
N SER A 500 4.30 48.96 10.76
CA SER A 500 5.48 49.03 11.61
C SER A 500 6.68 49.63 10.87
N VAL A 501 6.86 49.26 9.59
CA VAL A 501 7.93 49.81 8.74
C VAL A 501 7.69 51.30 8.45
N LEU A 502 6.45 51.69 8.16
CA LEU A 502 6.07 53.09 7.94
C LEU A 502 6.22 53.94 9.21
N ALA A 503 5.91 53.37 10.38
CA ALA A 503 6.15 54.03 11.67
C ALA A 503 7.64 54.30 11.95
N GLY A 504 8.54 53.47 11.40
CA GLY A 504 10.00 53.62 11.53
C GLY A 504 10.67 54.54 10.50
N HIS A 505 9.99 54.94 9.43
CA HIS A 505 10.55 55.76 8.37
C HIS A 505 10.54 57.27 8.72
N GLY A 506 11.44 57.65 9.64
CA GLY A 506 11.90 59.03 9.86
C GLY A 506 11.15 59.84 10.92
N PRO A 507 11.85 60.47 11.89
CA PRO A 507 11.25 61.35 12.88
C PRO A 507 10.98 62.72 12.24
N ARG A 508 9.90 62.85 11.47
CA ARG A 508 9.33 64.18 11.19
C ARG A 508 8.31 64.49 12.28
N LYS A 509 8.37 65.71 12.83
CA LYS A 509 7.39 66.23 13.81
C LYS A 509 5.97 65.90 13.31
N GLY A 510 5.18 65.21 14.12
CA GLY A 510 3.80 64.82 13.80
C GLY A 510 3.61 63.41 13.21
N ASN A 511 4.54 62.47 13.39
CA ASN A 511 4.34 61.09 12.95
C ASN A 511 3.13 60.44 13.65
N ILE A 512 2.03 60.31 12.91
CA ILE A 512 0.75 59.80 13.41
C ILE A 512 0.84 58.31 13.77
N LEU A 513 1.83 57.57 13.23
CA LEU A 513 2.04 56.15 13.49
C LEU A 513 2.97 55.86 14.68
N THR A 514 3.32 56.89 15.45
CA THR A 514 4.16 56.73 16.65
C THR A 514 3.52 55.71 17.59
N GLY A 515 4.31 54.72 18.04
CA GLY A 515 3.85 53.58 18.85
C GLY A 515 3.58 52.28 18.07
N ALA A 516 3.30 52.35 16.76
CA ALA A 516 2.99 51.16 15.93
C ALA A 516 4.23 50.40 15.43
N GLY A 517 5.44 50.91 15.69
CA GLY A 517 6.71 50.34 15.19
C GLY A 517 7.00 48.91 15.67
N LEU A 518 6.49 48.53 16.84
CA LEU A 518 6.63 47.17 17.38
C LEU A 518 5.33 46.36 17.34
N SER A 519 4.17 46.98 17.52
CA SER A 519 2.87 46.29 17.51
C SER A 519 2.33 46.01 16.11
N GLY A 520 2.60 46.90 15.15
CA GLY A 520 1.94 46.95 13.85
C GLY A 520 0.45 47.28 13.90
N GLU A 521 -0.04 47.68 15.07
CA GLU A 521 -1.45 47.95 15.34
C GLU A 521 -1.69 49.45 15.56
N VAL A 522 -2.87 49.91 15.16
CA VAL A 522 -3.29 51.31 15.18
C VAL A 522 -4.71 51.35 15.72
N ASN A 523 -4.99 52.30 16.62
CA ASN A 523 -6.29 52.42 17.28
C ASN A 523 -7.44 52.82 16.33
N GLU A 524 -7.12 53.39 15.17
CA GLU A 524 -8.09 53.92 14.21
C GLU A 524 -7.63 53.66 12.77
N GLY A 525 -8.57 53.64 11.82
CA GLY A 525 -8.26 53.48 10.40
C GLY A 525 -7.40 54.62 9.84
N ILE A 526 -6.46 54.29 8.96
CA ILE A 526 -5.55 55.25 8.32
C ILE A 526 -5.89 55.35 6.84
N GLN A 527 -5.95 56.58 6.33
CA GLN A 527 -6.07 56.88 4.92
C GLN A 527 -4.72 57.34 4.37
N VAL A 528 -4.34 56.78 3.21
CA VAL A 528 -3.19 57.25 2.43
C VAL A 528 -3.73 58.23 1.39
N ASP A 529 -3.29 59.49 1.46
CA ASP A 529 -3.62 60.50 0.46
C ASP A 529 -2.39 60.77 -0.42
N PHE A 530 -2.59 60.84 -1.73
CA PHE A 530 -1.52 61.08 -2.68
C PHE A 530 -1.60 62.53 -3.15
N ASN A 531 -0.62 63.34 -2.76
CA ASN A 531 -0.51 64.70 -3.24
C ASN A 531 0.15 64.68 -4.63
N ILE A 532 -0.69 64.88 -5.66
CA ILE A 532 -0.29 64.88 -7.07
C ILE A 532 0.34 66.24 -7.46
N ASN A 533 0.29 67.24 -6.57
CA ASN A 533 0.95 68.53 -6.79
C ASN A 533 2.40 68.46 -6.26
N GLY A 534 3.24 67.66 -6.92
CA GLY A 534 4.67 67.63 -6.63
C GLY A 534 5.38 68.83 -7.23
N GLU A 535 6.28 69.46 -6.47
CA GLU A 535 7.26 70.40 -7.01
C GLU A 535 8.08 69.73 -8.12
N ILE A 536 8.26 70.45 -9.23
CA ILE A 536 9.12 70.05 -10.34
C ILE A 536 10.56 70.15 -9.83
N CYS A 537 11.22 69.01 -9.57
CA CYS A 537 12.66 69.00 -9.38
C CYS A 537 13.37 69.10 -10.74
N GLU A 538 14.53 69.77 -10.77
CA GLU A 538 15.30 70.09 -11.98
C GLU A 538 15.68 68.87 -12.84
N ASP A 539 15.67 67.66 -12.28
CA ASP A 539 15.85 66.40 -13.01
C ASP A 539 14.51 65.72 -13.36
N SER A 540 13.72 66.33 -14.24
CA SER A 540 12.66 65.75 -15.11
C SER A 540 11.85 64.52 -14.63
N GLY A 541 11.56 64.38 -13.34
CA GLY A 541 10.78 63.29 -12.76
C GLY A 541 9.81 63.80 -11.70
N GLU A 542 8.50 63.66 -11.96
CA GLU A 542 7.45 63.95 -10.97
C GLU A 542 7.56 62.98 -9.78
N ARG A 543 7.84 63.49 -8.57
CA ARG A 543 7.76 62.72 -7.32
C ARG A 543 6.36 62.88 -6.74
N VAL A 544 5.62 61.78 -6.60
CA VAL A 544 4.35 61.76 -5.88
C VAL A 544 4.64 61.65 -4.39
N GLN A 545 4.28 62.67 -3.61
CA GLN A 545 4.33 62.60 -2.15
C GLN A 545 3.04 61.97 -1.64
N PHE A 546 3.15 61.06 -0.67
CA PHE A 546 2.00 60.52 0.04
C PHE A 546 1.98 61.06 1.47
N GLU A 547 0.78 61.33 1.98
CA GLU A 547 0.55 61.77 3.35
C GLU A 547 -0.38 60.76 4.04
N LEU A 548 -0.05 60.39 5.27
CA LEU A 548 -0.88 59.51 6.08
C LEU A 548 -1.80 60.37 6.94
N ARG A 549 -3.11 60.10 6.91
CA ARG A 549 -4.13 60.82 7.69
C ARG A 549 -5.07 59.86 8.43
N ARG A 550 -5.69 60.35 9.50
CA ARG A 550 -6.76 59.63 10.22
C ARG A 550 -7.99 59.49 9.30
N ALA A 551 -8.53 58.29 9.15
CA ALA A 551 -9.74 58.06 8.37
C ALA A 551 -10.94 58.72 9.08
N ARG A 552 -11.56 59.75 8.48
CA ARG A 552 -12.82 60.31 8.97
C ARG A 552 -13.98 59.52 8.38
N HIS A 553 -14.94 59.13 9.22
CA HIS A 553 -16.22 58.62 8.74
C HIS A 553 -16.91 59.71 7.90
N SER A 554 -17.35 59.33 6.69
CA SER A 554 -18.18 60.06 5.70
C SER A 554 -17.49 61.04 4.72
N MET A 555 -17.39 60.63 3.45
CA MET A 555 -17.78 61.35 2.19
C MET A 555 -17.14 60.71 0.93
N PRO A 556 -17.72 60.89 -0.29
CA PRO A 556 -17.87 59.85 -1.31
C PRO A 556 -16.63 59.57 -2.19
N GLN A 557 -16.59 58.35 -2.74
CA GLN A 557 -15.58 57.86 -3.68
C GLN A 557 -15.52 58.68 -4.98
N GLY A 558 -14.66 59.68 -5.02
CA GLY A 558 -14.10 60.20 -6.27
C GLY A 558 -12.90 59.36 -6.69
N ARG A 559 -13.08 58.34 -7.54
CA ARG A 559 -11.94 57.64 -8.19
C ARG A 559 -11.20 58.62 -9.10
N LYS A 560 -10.10 59.22 -8.62
CA LYS A 560 -9.15 59.92 -9.49
C LYS A 560 -8.37 58.88 -10.30
N LYS A 561 -8.49 58.94 -11.64
CA LYS A 561 -7.75 58.06 -12.56
C LYS A 561 -6.24 58.36 -12.48
N LEU A 562 -5.43 57.31 -12.34
CA LEU A 562 -3.97 57.37 -12.44
C LEU A 562 -3.57 57.84 -13.86
N LYS A 563 -2.71 58.85 -13.94
CA LYS A 563 -2.19 59.37 -15.22
C LYS A 563 -1.16 58.38 -15.79
N SER A 564 -1.24 58.11 -17.09
CA SER A 564 -0.48 57.05 -17.77
C SER A 564 1.01 57.35 -17.99
N ARG A 565 1.51 58.52 -17.58
CA ARG A 565 2.90 58.96 -17.82
C ARG A 565 3.71 59.26 -16.55
N VAL A 566 3.20 58.87 -15.37
CA VAL A 566 3.90 59.08 -14.09
C VAL A 566 4.65 57.80 -13.71
N LYS A 567 5.94 57.91 -13.39
CA LYS A 567 6.70 56.83 -12.74
C LYS A 567 6.41 56.86 -11.24
N TYR A 568 5.56 55.94 -10.79
CA TYR A 568 5.32 55.70 -9.37
C TYR A 568 6.57 55.05 -8.77
N HIS A 569 7.18 55.70 -7.77
CA HIS A 569 8.38 55.23 -7.08
C HIS A 569 8.06 54.63 -5.73
#